data_AF-A0A5K1GL93-F1
#
_entry.id   AF-A0A5K1GL93-F1
#
_cell.length_a   1.000
_cell.length_b   1.000
_cell.length_c   1.000
_cell.angle_alpha   90.00
_cell.angle_beta   90.00
_cell.angle_gamma   90.00
#
_symmetry.space_group_name_H-M   'P 1'
#
loop_
_entity.id
_entity.type
_entity.pdbx_description
1 polymer ?
#
loop_
_entity_poly.entity_id
_entity_poly.type
_entity_poly.pdbx_seq_one_letter_code
_entity_poly.pdbx_strand_id
1 'polypeptide(L)'
;RNIEIELNPMQIIPTKMRCIPEDAEPADKSVSDEITVDPVVRGFIKDWDAMEDLLRYVLYTGLEWEVGNEGQILFTDPLATPK
;
A
#
# COMPACT_ATOMS: atom_id res chain seq x y z
N ARG A 1 17.81 -23.02 21.54
CA ARG A 1 16.77 -22.52 20.61
C ARG A 1 17.51 -21.83 19.49
N ASN A 2 17.57 -22.45 18.31
CA ASN A 2 18.16 -21.81 17.14
C ASN A 2 17.07 -20.93 16.54
N ILE A 3 17.25 -19.62 16.61
CA ILE A 3 16.39 -18.66 15.92
C ILE A 3 17.17 -18.25 14.68
N GLU A 4 16.72 -18.71 13.51
CA GLU A 4 17.18 -18.20 12.23
C GLU A 4 16.31 -16.98 11.90
N ILE A 5 16.94 -15.81 11.83
CA ILE A 5 16.28 -14.58 11.39
C ILE A 5 16.65 -14.42 9.91
N GLU A 6 15.77 -14.86 9.01
CA GLU A 6 15.89 -14.52 7.59
C GLU A 6 15.49 -13.06 7.39
N LEU A 7 16.48 -12.18 7.18
CA LEU A 7 16.25 -10.82 6.71
C LEU A 7 16.02 -10.86 5.20
N ASN A 8 14.77 -11.01 4.77
CA ASN A 8 14.44 -10.90 3.35
C ASN A 8 14.65 -9.44 2.88
N PRO A 9 15.23 -9.25 1.67
CA PRO A 9 15.72 -7.97 1.18
C PRO A 9 14.57 -7.00 0.95
N MET A 10 14.85 -5.71 1.19
CA MET A 10 13.99 -4.54 0.95
C MET A 10 12.88 -4.79 -0.09
N GLN A 11 11.63 -4.98 0.37
CA GLN A 11 10.48 -5.01 -0.52
C GLN A 11 10.19 -3.59 -1.00
N ILE A 12 10.22 -3.39 -2.32
CA ILE A 12 9.85 -2.13 -2.97
C ILE A 12 8.46 -2.31 -3.54
N ILE A 13 7.48 -1.65 -2.93
CA ILE A 13 6.07 -1.72 -3.33
C ILE A 13 5.69 -0.41 -4.02
N PRO A 14 5.16 -0.44 -5.26
CA PRO A 14 4.64 0.75 -5.92
C PRO A 14 3.48 1.37 -5.12
N THR A 15 3.44 2.70 -5.02
CA THR A 15 2.35 3.41 -4.33
C THR A 15 1.08 3.53 -5.15
N LYS A 16 1.18 3.41 -6.47
CA LYS A 16 0.04 3.49 -7.39
C LYS A 16 -0.84 2.26 -7.26
N MET A 17 -2.11 2.46 -6.97
CA MET A 17 -3.09 1.41 -6.76
C MET A 17 -4.23 1.45 -7.77
N ARG A 18 -4.88 0.31 -7.98
CA ARG A 18 -6.07 0.19 -8.84
C ARG A 18 -7.30 0.21 -7.95
N CYS A 19 -8.17 1.19 -8.16
CA CYS A 19 -9.46 1.26 -7.50
C CYS A 19 -10.45 0.38 -8.27
N ILE A 20 -11.03 -0.60 -7.58
CA ILE A 20 -12.09 -1.44 -8.13
C ILE A 20 -13.40 -0.88 -7.58
N PRO A 21 -14.25 -0.25 -8.39
CA PRO A 21 -15.52 0.28 -7.91
C PRO A 21 -16.42 -0.86 -7.43
N GLU A 22 -17.04 -0.68 -6.26
CA GLU A 22 -17.87 -1.69 -5.58
C GLU A 22 -19.12 -2.11 -6.41
N ASP A 23 -19.54 -1.29 -7.38
CA ASP A 23 -20.71 -1.51 -8.24
C ASP A 23 -20.38 -2.14 -9.62
N ALA A 24 -19.15 -2.59 -9.85
CA ALA A 24 -18.79 -3.22 -11.12
C ALA A 24 -19.26 -4.69 -11.20
N GLU A 25 -20.44 -4.90 -11.80
CA GLU A 25 -20.91 -6.21 -12.24
C GLU A 25 -19.82 -6.92 -13.10
N PRO A 26 -19.58 -8.23 -12.91
CA PRO A 26 -18.46 -8.96 -13.53
C PRO A 26 -18.53 -9.09 -15.06
N ALA A 27 -19.60 -8.61 -15.69
CA ALA A 27 -19.87 -8.76 -17.13
C ALA A 27 -19.32 -7.62 -18.01
N ASP A 28 -19.02 -6.44 -17.45
CA ASP A 28 -18.53 -5.27 -18.23
C ASP A 28 -17.00 -5.08 -18.18
N LYS A 29 -16.26 -6.19 -18.07
CA LYS A 29 -14.77 -6.21 -17.97
C LYS A 29 -14.02 -5.82 -19.26
N SER A 30 -14.68 -5.22 -20.25
CA SER A 30 -14.01 -4.91 -21.52
C SER A 30 -13.45 -3.48 -21.62
N VAL A 31 -14.02 -2.47 -20.93
CA VAL A 31 -13.48 -1.09 -20.95
C VAL A 31 -13.95 -0.28 -19.73
N SER A 32 -13.96 -0.87 -18.53
CA SER A 32 -14.08 -0.03 -17.32
C SER A 32 -12.74 0.70 -17.19
N ASP A 33 -12.73 2.03 -17.37
CA ASP A 33 -11.54 2.86 -17.13
C ASP A 33 -10.86 2.36 -15.86
N GLU A 34 -9.63 1.86 -15.98
CA GLU A 34 -8.85 1.38 -14.85
C GLU A 34 -8.57 2.60 -13.98
N ILE A 35 -9.42 2.86 -12.98
CA ILE A 35 -9.29 4.03 -12.11
C ILE A 35 -8.06 3.79 -11.25
N THR A 36 -6.93 4.38 -11.66
CA THR A 36 -5.71 4.33 -10.88
C THR A 36 -5.66 5.49 -9.90
N VAL A 37 -5.37 5.20 -8.65
CA VAL A 37 -5.19 6.19 -7.58
C VAL A 37 -3.72 6.27 -7.22
N ASP A 38 -3.22 7.49 -7.05
CA ASP A 38 -1.86 7.75 -6.59
C ASP A 38 -1.90 8.51 -5.26
N PRO A 39 -1.81 7.80 -4.13
CA PRO A 39 -1.89 8.43 -2.81
C PRO A 39 -0.70 9.34 -2.53
N VAL A 40 0.44 9.18 -3.22
CA VAL A 40 1.68 9.91 -2.96
C VAL A 40 2.18 10.63 -4.21
N VAL A 41 2.06 11.95 -4.24
CA VAL A 41 2.52 12.78 -5.37
C VAL A 41 3.70 13.65 -4.94
N ARG A 42 4.83 13.53 -5.65
CA ARG A 42 6.09 14.27 -5.36
C ARG A 42 6.59 14.07 -3.93
N GLY A 43 6.36 12.87 -3.37
CA GLY A 43 6.76 12.53 -2.00
C GLY A 43 5.77 13.01 -0.92
N PHE A 44 4.61 13.56 -1.29
CA PHE A 44 3.58 13.98 -0.34
C PHE A 44 2.34 13.11 -0.44
N ILE A 45 1.79 12.71 0.70
CA ILE A 45 0.48 12.04 0.76
C ILE A 45 -0.59 13.07 0.37
N LYS A 46 -1.28 12.83 -0.75
CA LYS A 46 -2.37 13.67 -1.28
C LYS A 46 -3.74 13.13 -0.91
N ASP A 47 -3.84 11.83 -0.73
CA ASP A 47 -5.05 11.12 -0.40
C ASP A 47 -4.74 10.15 0.76
N TRP A 48 -5.27 10.50 1.94
CA TRP A 48 -5.03 9.72 3.17
C TRP A 48 -5.87 8.46 3.22
N ASP A 49 -7.08 8.48 2.67
CA ASP A 49 -7.95 7.31 2.63
C ASP A 49 -7.30 6.24 1.72
N ALA A 50 -6.82 6.66 0.55
CA ALA A 50 -6.06 5.79 -0.35
C ALA A 50 -4.74 5.28 0.26
N MET A 51 -4.07 6.10 1.07
CA MET A 51 -2.86 5.69 1.77
C MET A 51 -3.17 4.63 2.85
N GLU A 52 -4.29 4.76 3.56
CA GLU A 52 -4.75 3.77 4.55
C GLU A 52 -5.04 2.43 3.87
N ASP A 53 -5.76 2.44 2.75
CA ASP A 53 -6.05 1.24 1.97
C ASP A 53 -4.77 0.55 1.49
N LEU A 54 -3.81 1.32 0.98
CA LEU A 54 -2.50 0.81 0.57
C LEU A 54 -1.76 0.16 1.74
N LEU A 55 -1.68 0.82 2.89
CA LEU A 55 -1.01 0.28 4.07
C LEU A 55 -1.71 -0.98 4.57
N ARG A 56 -3.05 -1.00 4.58
CA ARG A 56 -3.82 -2.18 4.98
C ARG A 56 -3.51 -3.36 4.06
N TYR A 57 -3.48 -3.14 2.76
CA TYR A 57 -3.12 -4.19 1.80
C TYR A 57 -1.68 -4.69 2.04
N VAL A 58 -0.72 -3.78 2.13
CA VAL A 58 0.69 -4.14 2.31
C VAL A 58 0.93 -4.90 3.61
N LEU A 59 0.40 -4.42 4.73
CA LEU A 59 0.66 -5.00 6.04
C LEU A 59 -0.06 -6.34 6.22
N TYR A 60 -1.35 -6.41 5.92
CA TYR A 60 -2.16 -7.60 6.22
C TYR A 60 -2.18 -8.63 5.09
N THR A 61 -2.02 -8.20 3.83
CA THR A 61 -1.97 -9.13 2.68
C THR A 61 -0.55 -9.39 2.21
N GLY A 62 0.31 -8.36 2.17
CA GLY A 62 1.69 -8.49 1.68
C GLY A 62 2.66 -9.06 2.71
N LEU A 63 2.59 -8.59 3.96
CA LEU A 63 3.43 -9.03 5.08
C LEU A 63 2.73 -10.03 6.01
N GLU A 64 1.47 -10.34 5.73
CA GLU A 64 0.67 -11.31 6.49
C GLU A 64 0.60 -10.99 7.99
N TRP A 65 0.55 -9.70 8.35
CA TRP A 65 0.29 -9.32 9.73
C TRP A 65 -1.07 -9.82 10.19
N GLU A 66 -1.14 -10.31 11.41
CA GLU A 66 -2.39 -10.71 12.04
C GLU A 66 -2.85 -9.59 12.99
N VAL A 67 -4.15 -9.29 12.97
CA VAL A 67 -4.74 -8.29 13.87
C VAL A 67 -4.43 -8.68 15.32
N GLY A 68 -3.77 -7.78 16.05
CA GLY A 68 -3.33 -8.02 17.43
C GLY A 68 -1.95 -8.68 17.59
N ASN A 69 -1.29 -9.06 16.50
CA ASN A 69 0.12 -9.47 16.45
C ASN A 69 0.89 -8.63 15.42
N GLU A 70 0.71 -7.32 15.52
CA GLU A 70 1.30 -6.33 14.62
C GLU A 70 2.71 -5.94 15.09
N GLY A 71 3.59 -5.62 14.14
CA GLY A 71 4.94 -5.16 14.41
C GLY A 71 5.04 -3.64 14.62
N GLN A 72 6.27 -3.13 14.65
CA GLN A 72 6.53 -1.69 14.64
C GLN A 72 6.72 -1.19 13.20
N ILE A 73 6.19 0.01 12.91
CA ILE A 73 6.35 0.68 11.61
C ILE A 73 7.24 1.90 11.78
N LEU A 74 8.24 2.03 10.92
CA LEU A 74 9.07 3.23 10.78
C LEU A 74 8.62 4.01 9.54
N PHE A 75 8.10 5.22 9.75
CA PHE A 75 7.84 6.15 8.66
C PHE A 75 9.06 7.07 8.47
N THR A 76 9.54 7.16 7.23
CA THR A 76 10.62 8.08 6.85
C THR A 76 10.08 9.11 5.86
N ASP A 77 10.06 10.37 6.27
CA ASP A 77 9.63 11.50 5.44
C ASP A 77 10.88 12.18 4.82
N PRO A 78 10.93 12.45 3.50
CA PRO A 78 12.01 13.23 2.90
C PRO A 78 12.16 14.62 3.55
N LEU A 79 13.32 14.86 4.17
CA LEU A 79 13.63 16.05 4.97
C LEU A 79 13.64 17.39 4.19
N ALA A 80 13.53 17.39 2.84
CA ALA A 80 13.82 18.57 2.03
C ALA A 80 13.20 18.60 0.60
N THR A 81 11.91 18.35 0.44
CA THR A 81 11.20 18.79 -0.79
C THR A 81 10.62 20.19 -0.56
N PRO A 82 11.07 21.24 -1.29
CA PRO A 82 10.46 22.56 -1.17
C PRO A 82 8.98 22.50 -1.55
N LYS A 83 8.14 23.15 -0.73
CA LYS A 83 6.66 23.22 -0.87
C LYS A 83 6.22 23.82 -2.20
#